data_AF-A0A7V5HPI1-F1
#
_entry.id   AF-A0A7V5HPI1-F1
#
_cell.length_a   1.000
_cell.length_b   1.000
_cell.length_c   1.000
_cell.angle_alpha   90.00
_cell.angle_beta   90.00
_cell.angle_gamma   90.00
#
_symmetry.space_group_name_H-M   'P 1'
#
loop_
_entity.id
_entity.type
_entity.pdbx_description
1 polymer ?
#
loop_
_entity_poly.entity_id
_entity_poly.type
_entity_poly.pdbx_seq_one_letter_code
_entity_poly.pdbx_strand_id
1 'polypeptide(L)' 'ELSILKSIDVALKKIKEGKYGICEKCGKEIEEERLDLIPWTRYCSICSRNAVREK' A
#
# COMPACT_ATOMS: atom_id res chain seq x y z
N GLU A 1 18.43 6.63 4.36
CA GLU A 1 17.48 5.55 4.04
C GLU A 1 16.37 5.52 5.10
N LEU A 2 15.21 6.12 4.82
CA LEU A 2 14.13 6.39 5.79
C LEU A 2 12.72 6.15 5.21
N SER A 3 12.61 5.72 3.95
CA SER A 3 11.33 5.69 3.23
C SER A 3 10.44 4.50 3.63
N ILE A 4 11.05 3.35 3.96
CA ILE A 4 10.30 2.14 4.34
C ILE A 4 9.73 2.29 5.76
N LEU A 5 10.53 2.78 6.73
CA LEU A 5 10.04 3.04 8.10
C LEU A 5 8.83 3.97 8.10
N LYS A 6 8.89 5.09 7.36
CA LYS A 6 7.74 5.98 7.20
C LYS A 6 6.54 5.30 6.55
N SER A 7 6.76 4.37 5.62
CA SER A 7 5.67 3.61 4.99
C SER A 7 5.03 2.63 5.98
N ILE A 8 5.82 2.02 6.86
CA ILE A 8 5.34 1.15 7.94
C ILE A 8 4.54 1.98 8.95
N ASP A 9 5.02 3.15 9.37
CA ASP A 9 4.30 4.03 10.29
C ASP A 9 2.93 4.44 9.74
N VAL A 10 2.87 4.76 8.44
CA VAL A 10 1.61 5.07 7.76
C VAL A 10 0.68 3.85 7.73
N ALA A 11 1.21 2.66 7.45
CA ALA A 11 0.44 1.43 7.45
C ALA A 11 -0.14 1.12 8.85
N LEU A 12 0.67 1.27 9.91
CA LEU A 12 0.24 1.12 11.29
C LEU A 12 -0.85 2.14 11.68
N LYS A 13 -0.72 3.39 11.22
CA LYS A 13 -1.75 4.40 11.43
C LYS A 13 -3.07 4.01 10.76
N LYS A 14 -3.03 3.49 9.53
CA LYS A 14 -4.22 3.01 8.82
C LYS A 14 -4.90 1.83 9.50
N ILE A 15 -4.14 0.94 10.13
CA ILE A 15 -4.70 -0.15 10.95
C ILE A 15 -5.52 0.44 12.09
N LYS A 16 -4.97 1.42 12.81
CA LYS A 16 -5.68 2.11 13.90
C LYS A 16 -6.95 2.83 13.43
N GLU A 17 -6.94 3.35 12.20
CA GLU A 17 -8.09 4.02 11.59
C GLU A 17 -9.10 3.06 10.92
N GLY A 18 -8.84 1.75 10.89
CA GLY A 18 -9.68 0.77 10.18
C GLY A 18 -9.64 0.89 8.65
N LYS A 19 -8.61 1.54 8.11
CA LYS A 19 -8.41 1.79 6.66
C LYS A 19 -7.23 1.00 6.09
N TYR A 20 -6.71 0.05 6.84
CA TYR A 20 -5.65 -0.82 6.37
C TYR A 20 -6.15 -1.72 5.23
N GLY A 21 -5.28 -1.99 4.27
CA GLY A 21 -5.67 -2.75 3.09
C GLY A 21 -6.50 -1.97 2.07
N ILE A 22 -6.63 -0.64 2.17
CA ILE A 22 -7.31 0.18 1.14
C ILE A 22 -6.30 0.91 0.26
N CYS A 23 -6.43 0.75 -1.06
CA CYS A 23 -5.60 1.38 -2.07
C CYS A 23 -5.82 2.89 -2.10
N GLU A 24 -4.76 3.67 -1.91
CA GLU A 24 -4.85 5.15 -1.92
C GLU A 24 -5.21 5.74 -3.27
N LYS A 25 -5.05 4.98 -4.37
CA LYS A 25 -5.29 5.47 -5.74
C LYS A 25 -6.70 5.20 -6.23
N CYS A 26 -7.23 3.99 -5.99
CA CYS A 26 -8.55 3.59 -6.50
C CYS A 26 -9.60 3.37 -5.41
N GLY A 27 -9.23 3.44 -4.13
CA GLY A 27 -10.14 3.21 -3.01
C GLY A 27 -10.60 1.77 -2.83
N LYS A 28 -10.14 0.83 -3.67
CA LYS A 28 -10.46 -0.59 -3.56
C LYS A 28 -9.58 -1.28 -2.53
N GLU A 29 -10.03 -2.44 -2.06
CA GLU A 29 -9.23 -3.32 -1.22
C GLU A 29 -7.97 -3.79 -1.96
N ILE A 30 -6.88 -3.89 -1.20
CA ILE A 30 -5.58 -4.41 -1.60
C ILE A 30 -5.64 -5.92 -1.40
N GLU A 31 -5.11 -6.67 -2.36
CA GLU A 31 -5.09 -8.12 -2.32
C GLU A 31 -4.36 -8.64 -1.07
N GLU A 32 -4.95 -9.58 -0.33
CA GLU A 32 -4.35 -10.12 0.91
C GLU A 32 -2.94 -10.69 0.66
N GLU A 33 -2.77 -11.47 -0.42
CA GLU A 33 -1.48 -12.00 -0.85
C GLU A 33 -0.40 -10.91 -1.00
N ARG A 34 -0.81 -9.69 -1.36
CA ARG A 34 0.09 -8.54 -1.50
C ARG A 34 0.42 -7.91 -0.15
N LEU A 35 -0.53 -7.87 0.77
CA LEU A 35 -0.29 -7.40 2.14
C LEU A 35 0.62 -8.38 2.91
N ASP A 36 0.50 -9.68 2.65
CA ASP A 36 1.38 -10.71 3.23
C ASP A 36 2.84 -10.54 2.78
N LEU A 37 3.06 -10.18 1.51
CA LEU A 37 4.39 -9.95 0.96
C LEU A 37 4.95 -8.56 1.29
N ILE A 38 4.11 -7.52 1.22
CA ILE A 38 4.50 -6.11 1.43
C ILE A 38 3.44 -5.41 2.28
N PRO A 39 3.49 -5.57 3.61
CA PRO A 39 2.46 -5.05 4.51
C PRO A 39 2.29 -3.52 4.49
N TRP A 40 3.34 -2.78 4.13
CA TRP A 40 3.33 -1.31 4.05
C TRP A 40 2.93 -0.78 2.67
N THR A 41 2.42 -1.62 1.78
CA THR A 41 2.02 -1.20 0.43
C THR A 41 0.83 -0.23 0.48
N ARG A 42 0.92 0.86 -0.29
CA ARG A 42 -0.13 1.88 -0.36
C ARG A 42 -1.10 1.67 -1.52
N TYR A 43 -0.77 0.74 -2.42
CA TYR A 43 -1.47 0.55 -3.69
C TYR A 43 -1.70 -0.94 -3.97
N CYS A 44 -2.86 -1.25 -4.55
CA CYS A 44 -3.15 -2.60 -5.07
C CYS A 44 -2.23 -2.96 -6.24
N SER A 45 -2.20 -4.24 -6.62
CA SER A 45 -1.33 -4.75 -7.69
C SER A 45 -1.55 -4.03 -9.04
N ILE A 46 -2.78 -3.59 -9.30
CA ILE A 46 -3.17 -2.88 -10.52
C ILE A 46 -2.60 -1.46 -10.51
N CYS A 47 -2.83 -0.72 -9.43
CA CYS A 47 -2.38 0.67 -9.31
C CYS A 47 -0.86 0.80 -9.19
N SER A 48 -0.20 -0.19 -8.57
CA SER A 48 1.26 -0.24 -8.44
C SER A 48 1.94 -0.52 -9.78
N ARG A 49 1.35 -1.32 -10.66
CA ARG A 49 1.88 -1.59 -12.01
C ARG A 49 1.86 -0.36 -12.92
N ASN A 50 0.93 0.56 -12.69
CA ASN A 50 0.82 1.82 -13.44
C ASN A 50 1.89 2.87 -13.08
N ALA A 51 2.86 2.55 -12.21
CA ALA A 51 3.98 3.42 -11.88
C ALA A 51 5.25 3.16 -12.72
N VAL A 52 5.23 2.18 -13.64
CA VAL A 52 6.42 1.74 -14.41
C VAL A 52 6.23 1.89 -15.94
N ARG A 53 5.36 2.80 -16.39
CA ARG A 53 5.21 3.12 -17.82
C ARG A 53 5.43 4.61 -18.10
N GLU A 54 6.63 5.07 -17.76
CA GLU A 54 7.28 6.16 -18.51
C GLU A 54 8.67 5.66 -18.88
N LYS A 55 8.79 5.15 -20.10
CA LYS A 55 10.06 4.99 -20.80
C LYS A 55 9.92 5.65 -22.15
#